data_AF-R0J6T9-F1
#
_entry.id   AF-R0J6T9-F1
#
_cell.length_a   1.000
_cell.length_b   1.000
_cell.length_c   1.000
_cell.angle_alpha   90.00
_cell.angle_beta   90.00
_cell.angle_gamma   90.00
#
_symmetry.space_group_name_H-M   'P 1'
#
loop_
_entity.id
_entity.type
_entity.pdbx_description
1 polymer ?
#
loop_
_entity_poly.entity_id
_entity_poly.type
_entity_poly.pdbx_seq_one_letter_code
_entity_poly.pdbx_strand_id
1 'polypeptide(L)'
;NWLHGDIRQYDISKTCKPRLVGQCKRVYGGPCKMQLSLDGKRLYVTNSFYSTWDKQFYPNVVREGSVMLQIDVDTEKGGLTVNKNFLVDFGKEPNGPCLAHSIRFPCGDSTSDILA
;
A
#
# COMPACT_ATOMS: atom_id res chain seq x y z
N ASN A 1 0.66 17.42 -8.67
CA ASN A 1 1.72 16.52 -9.15
C ASN A 1 1.36 15.11 -8.66
N TRP A 2 0.64 14.34 -9.49
CA TRP A 2 0.04 13.04 -9.13
C TRP A 2 1.06 11.90 -8.98
N LEU A 3 2.33 12.18 -9.24
CA LEU A 3 3.43 11.22 -9.25
C LEU A 3 4.12 11.06 -7.88
N HIS A 4 3.55 11.64 -6.82
CA HIS A 4 4.11 11.54 -5.48
C HIS A 4 3.67 10.20 -4.89
N GLY A 5 4.40 9.14 -5.23
CA GLY A 5 4.20 7.79 -4.73
C GLY A 5 4.66 7.64 -3.28
N ASP A 6 4.20 8.50 -2.38
CA ASP A 6 4.53 8.43 -0.96
C ASP A 6 3.35 7.93 -0.12
N ILE A 7 3.65 7.22 0.96
CA ILE A 7 2.69 6.78 1.98
C ILE A 7 2.90 7.67 3.21
N ARG A 8 1.81 8.15 3.82
CA ARG A 8 1.86 9.03 4.99
C ARG A 8 1.04 8.45 6.13
N GLN A 9 1.56 8.59 7.34
CA GLN A 9 0.88 8.28 8.58
C GLN A 9 0.56 9.58 9.30
N TYR A 10 -0.71 9.75 9.66
CA TYR A 10 -1.18 10.89 10.43
C TYR A 10 -1.71 10.42 11.79
N ASP A 11 -1.26 11.08 12.85
CA ASP A 11 -1.93 11.03 14.15
C ASP A 11 -3.18 11.91 14.07
N ILE A 12 -4.33 11.27 14.32
CA ILE A 12 -5.67 11.87 14.26
C ILE A 12 -6.36 11.89 15.62
N SER A 13 -5.64 11.75 16.75
CA SER A 13 -6.22 11.88 18.09
C SER A 13 -6.97 13.21 18.29
N LYS A 14 -6.59 14.25 17.55
CA LYS A 14 -7.37 15.48 17.36
C LYS A 14 -7.82 15.56 15.90
N THR A 15 -9.08 15.19 15.63
CA THR A 15 -9.63 15.10 14.26
C THR A 15 -9.55 16.42 13.47
N CYS A 16 -9.68 17.56 14.15
CA CYS A 16 -9.57 18.89 13.53
C CYS A 16 -8.12 19.35 13.27
N LYS A 17 -7.12 18.63 13.79
CA LYS A 17 -5.70 18.97 13.63
C LYS A 17 -4.83 17.71 13.45
N PRO A 18 -4.95 17.01 12.30
CA PRO A 18 -4.10 15.87 11.98
C PRO A 18 -2.62 16.26 11.99
N ARG A 19 -1.77 15.41 12.56
CA ARG A 19 -0.32 15.62 12.64
C ARG A 19 0.40 14.55 11.82
N LEU A 20 1.25 14.96 10.87
CA LEU A 20 2.10 14.02 10.13
C LEU A 20 3.12 13.40 11.09
N VAL A 21 3.12 12.08 11.23
CA VAL A 21 4.01 11.33 12.14
C VAL A 21 4.90 10.31 11.45
N GLY A 22 4.62 9.99 10.18
CA GLY A 22 5.44 9.08 9.38
C GLY A 22 5.26 9.34 7.89
N GLN A 23 6.33 9.13 7.11
CA GLN A 23 6.29 9.25 5.66
C GLN A 23 7.27 8.27 5.01
N CYS A 24 6.79 7.44 4.08
CA CYS A 24 7.60 6.61 3.21
C CYS A 24 7.57 7.20 1.80
N LYS A 25 8.69 7.74 1.30
CA LYS A 25 8.71 8.68 0.17
C LYS A 25 8.69 8.07 -1.24
N ARG A 26 8.67 6.74 -1.42
CA ARG A 26 8.74 6.18 -2.78
C ARG A 26 8.22 4.74 -2.93
N VAL A 27 7.09 4.61 -3.59
CA VAL A 27 6.53 3.39 -4.17
C VAL A 27 6.32 3.65 -5.67
N TYR A 28 7.04 2.91 -6.52
CA TYR A 28 6.88 3.03 -7.98
C TYR A 28 5.51 2.50 -8.43
N GLY A 29 4.87 3.18 -9.38
CA GLY A 29 3.45 2.98 -9.70
C GLY A 29 2.50 3.76 -8.78
N GLY A 30 3.03 4.31 -7.67
CA GLY A 30 2.24 4.88 -6.59
C GLY A 30 1.57 3.80 -5.73
N PRO A 31 1.34 4.07 -4.44
CA PRO A 31 0.50 3.19 -3.63
C PRO A 31 -0.95 3.27 -4.09
N CYS A 32 -1.59 2.12 -4.30
CA CYS A 32 -3.01 2.02 -4.66
C CYS A 32 -3.83 1.54 -3.47
N LYS A 33 -4.07 0.21 -3.35
CA LYS A 33 -4.77 -0.34 -2.19
C LYS A 33 -3.80 -0.53 -1.06
N MET A 34 -4.29 -0.21 0.13
CA MET A 34 -3.57 -0.29 1.39
C MET A 34 -4.43 -1.07 2.36
N GLN A 35 -3.82 -2.02 3.06
CA GLN A 35 -4.51 -2.86 4.04
C GLN A 35 -3.71 -2.96 5.32
N LEU A 36 -4.31 -2.54 6.43
CA LEU A 36 -3.66 -2.50 7.74
C LEU A 36 -4.00 -3.76 8.53
N SER A 37 -3.00 -4.38 9.15
CA SER A 37 -3.19 -5.48 10.09
C SER A 37 -3.99 -5.03 11.32
N LEU A 38 -4.72 -5.96 11.94
CA LEU A 38 -5.52 -5.71 13.15
C LEU A 38 -4.71 -5.10 14.31
N ASP A 39 -3.43 -5.49 14.44
CA ASP A 39 -2.52 -4.93 15.46
C ASP A 39 -1.98 -3.53 15.10
N GLY A 40 -2.30 -3.00 13.91
CA GLY A 40 -1.87 -1.69 13.43
C GLY A 40 -0.40 -1.61 13.01
N LYS A 41 0.36 -2.70 13.06
CA LYS A 41 1.83 -2.69 12.91
C LYS A 41 2.32 -2.99 11.49
N ARG A 42 1.48 -3.54 10.62
CA ARG A 42 1.84 -3.99 9.27
C ARG A 42 0.85 -3.45 8.25
N LEU A 43 1.32 -2.60 7.36
CA LEU A 43 0.53 -2.07 6.25
C LEU A 43 0.97 -2.73 4.95
N TYR A 44 0.06 -3.43 4.29
CA TYR A 44 0.29 -4.06 2.99
C TYR A 44 -0.21 -3.16 1.88
N VAL A 45 0.57 -3.02 0.81
CA VAL A 45 0.30 -2.04 -0.25
C VAL A 45 0.50 -2.67 -1.62
N THR A 46 -0.49 -2.55 -2.51
CA THR A 46 -0.36 -2.84 -3.95
C THR A 46 -0.19 -1.56 -4.75
N ASN A 47 0.34 -1.66 -5.97
CA ASN A 47 0.66 -0.51 -6.81
C ASN A 47 -0.06 -0.47 -8.19
N SER A 48 -1.14 -1.24 -8.35
CA SER A 48 -2.01 -1.18 -9.55
C SER A 48 -3.40 -0.66 -9.19
N PHE A 49 -3.91 0.30 -9.97
CA PHE A 49 -5.21 0.93 -9.75
C PHE A 49 -6.24 0.50 -10.79
N TYR A 50 -5.97 0.82 -12.06
CA TYR A 50 -6.87 0.51 -13.16
C TYR A 50 -6.05 0.38 -14.43
N SER A 51 -6.16 -0.74 -15.13
CA SER A 51 -5.26 -1.11 -16.23
C SER A 51 -5.08 -0.03 -17.30
N THR A 52 -6.15 0.70 -17.66
CA THR A 52 -6.06 1.79 -18.65
C THR A 52 -5.24 2.98 -18.12
N TRP A 53 -5.40 3.32 -16.85
CA TRP A 53 -4.66 4.42 -16.21
C TRP A 53 -3.22 4.01 -15.89
N ASP A 54 -3.02 2.78 -15.43
CA ASP A 54 -1.70 2.19 -15.20
C ASP A 54 -0.90 2.21 -16.51
N LYS A 55 -1.52 1.86 -17.64
CA LYS A 55 -0.90 1.94 -18.97
C LYS A 55 -0.52 3.37 -19.36
N GLN A 56 -1.32 4.36 -18.98
CA GLN A 56 -1.10 5.77 -19.32
C GLN A 56 0.00 6.42 -18.46
N PHE A 57 -0.01 6.17 -17.15
CA PHE A 57 0.88 6.86 -16.20
C PHE A 57 2.09 6.04 -15.76
N TYR A 58 1.97 4.71 -15.74
CA TYR A 58 3.00 3.77 -15.28
C TYR A 58 3.08 2.54 -16.19
N PRO A 59 3.41 2.69 -17.48
CA PRO A 59 3.37 1.59 -18.46
C PRO A 59 4.23 0.38 -18.06
N ASN A 60 5.28 0.60 -17.26
CA ASN A 60 6.11 -0.49 -16.75
C ASN A 60 5.36 -1.39 -15.75
N VAL A 61 4.38 -0.88 -14.98
CA VAL A 61 3.55 -1.72 -14.09
C VAL A 61 2.74 -2.72 -14.90
N VAL A 62 2.26 -2.32 -16.09
CA VAL A 62 1.54 -3.22 -17.00
C VAL A 62 2.49 -4.23 -17.66
N ARG A 63 3.71 -3.80 -18.01
CA ARG A 63 4.71 -4.64 -18.69
C ARG A 63 5.39 -5.64 -17.75
N GLU A 64 5.73 -5.22 -16.55
CA GLU A 64 6.56 -5.96 -15.60
C GLU A 64 5.71 -6.62 -14.51
N GLY A 65 4.47 -6.16 -14.30
CA GLY A 65 3.59 -6.64 -13.26
C GLY A 65 3.58 -5.72 -12.04
N SER A 66 2.50 -5.82 -11.29
CA SER A 66 2.35 -5.14 -10.01
C SER A 66 3.11 -5.87 -8.90
N VAL A 67 3.26 -5.20 -7.76
CA VAL A 67 3.88 -5.79 -6.57
C VAL A 67 3.01 -5.54 -5.34
N MET A 68 3.20 -6.36 -4.31
CA MET A 68 2.76 -6.09 -2.94
C MET A 68 3.95 -5.86 -2.03
N LEU A 69 3.93 -4.73 -1.33
CA LEU A 69 4.92 -4.35 -0.32
C LEU A 69 4.32 -4.47 1.08
N GLN A 70 5.16 -4.71 2.08
CA GLN A 70 4.80 -4.55 3.48
C GLN A 70 5.58 -3.38 4.07
N ILE A 71 4.88 -2.51 4.79
CA ILE A 71 5.41 -1.37 5.52
C ILE A 71 5.22 -1.64 7.01
N ASP A 72 6.31 -1.56 7.76
CA ASP A 72 6.28 -1.58 9.21
C ASP A 72 5.80 -0.20 9.71
N VAL A 73 4.82 -0.23 10.63
CA VAL A 73 4.18 0.95 11.20
C VAL A 73 4.53 1.05 12.68
N ASP A 74 5.16 2.15 13.09
CA ASP A 74 5.36 2.47 14.50
C ASP A 74 4.08 3.12 15.06
N THR A 75 3.36 2.39 15.92
CA THR A 75 2.09 2.82 16.51
C THR A 75 2.27 3.74 17.71
N GLU A 76 3.47 3.77 18.32
CA GLU A 76 3.73 4.51 19.55
C GLU A 76 4.31 5.90 19.28
N LYS A 77 5.32 5.96 18.40
CA LYS A 77 6.02 7.21 18.06
C LYS A 77 5.59 7.77 16.71
N GLY A 78 4.93 6.95 15.89
CA GLY A 78 4.78 7.20 14.47
C GLY A 78 6.05 6.87 13.71
N GLY A 79 5.89 6.51 12.45
CA GLY A 79 6.98 6.08 11.58
C GLY A 79 6.51 5.02 10.59
N LEU A 80 7.03 5.11 9.37
CA LEU A 80 6.77 4.15 8.30
C LEU A 80 8.11 3.69 7.74
N THR A 81 8.35 2.38 7.74
CA THR A 81 9.56 1.77 7.18
C THR A 81 9.21 0.64 6.22
N VAL A 82 9.84 0.60 5.05
CA VAL A 82 9.66 -0.53 4.12
C VAL A 82 10.30 -1.78 4.71
N ASN A 83 9.53 -2.86 4.81
CA ASN A 83 10.07 -4.16 5.19
C ASN A 83 10.83 -4.76 3.99
N LYS A 84 12.17 -4.79 4.09
CA LYS A 84 13.06 -5.30 3.02
C LYS A 84 12.98 -6.82 2.82
N ASN A 85 12.35 -7.54 3.75
CA ASN A 85 12.22 -8.99 3.72
C ASN A 85 10.90 -9.46 3.10
N PHE A 86 10.02 -8.53 2.70
CA PHE A 86 8.71 -8.85 2.14
C PHE A 86 8.48 -8.13 0.81
N LEU A 87 8.32 -8.91 -0.25
CA LEU A 87 7.89 -8.45 -1.57
C LEU A 87 7.16 -9.60 -2.25
N VAL A 88 5.93 -9.35 -2.71
CA VAL A 88 5.25 -10.25 -3.65
C VAL A 88 5.33 -9.62 -5.02
N ASP A 89 5.89 -10.37 -5.96
CA ASP A 89 6.09 -9.95 -7.35
C ASP A 89 5.09 -10.68 -8.26
N PHE A 90 4.06 -9.96 -8.72
CA PHE A 90 3.04 -10.50 -9.61
C PHE A 90 3.46 -10.47 -11.10
N GLY A 91 4.70 -10.08 -11.39
CA GLY A 91 5.28 -10.14 -12.73
C GLY A 91 5.61 -11.54 -13.21
N LYS A 92 5.79 -12.48 -12.28
CA LYS A 92 6.26 -13.85 -12.53
C LYS A 92 5.15 -14.90 -12.49
N GLU A 93 3.90 -14.46 -12.64
CA GLU A 93 2.76 -15.37 -12.68
C GLU A 93 2.81 -16.27 -13.94
N PRO A 94 2.27 -17.50 -13.88
CA PRO A 94 2.42 -18.50 -14.96
C PRO A 94 1.96 -18.04 -16.35
N ASN A 95 0.98 -17.13 -16.40
CA ASN A 95 0.37 -16.62 -17.63
C ASN A 95 0.84 -15.20 -17.98
N GLY A 96 1.94 -14.74 -17.37
CA GLY A 96 2.49 -13.40 -17.55
C GLY A 96 2.07 -12.42 -16.46
N PRO A 97 2.50 -11.14 -16.59
CA PRO A 97 2.36 -10.15 -15.53
C PRO A 97 0.91 -9.87 -15.11
N CYS A 98 0.68 -9.82 -13.80
CA CYS A 98 -0.62 -9.58 -13.19
C CYS A 98 -0.69 -8.21 -12.48
N LEU A 99 -1.90 -7.64 -12.52
CA LEU A 99 -2.25 -6.35 -11.91
C LEU A 99 -3.08 -6.58 -10.63
N ALA A 100 -2.40 -6.86 -9.53
CA ALA A 100 -2.97 -7.06 -8.22
C ALA A 100 -3.50 -5.74 -7.66
N HIS A 101 -4.80 -5.73 -7.37
CA HIS A 101 -5.48 -4.56 -6.84
C HIS A 101 -5.80 -4.74 -5.35
N SER A 102 -6.73 -5.63 -5.00
CA SER A 102 -7.25 -5.73 -3.62
C SER A 102 -6.47 -6.69 -2.74
N ILE A 103 -6.44 -6.41 -1.44
CA ILE A 103 -5.86 -7.25 -0.39
C ILE A 103 -6.99 -7.57 0.61
N ARG A 104 -7.14 -8.83 0.99
CA ARG A 104 -8.15 -9.28 1.97
C ARG A 104 -7.49 -10.23 2.95
N PHE A 105 -7.65 -9.97 4.25
CA PHE A 105 -7.17 -10.89 5.27
C PHE A 105 -8.24 -11.93 5.61
N PRO A 106 -7.87 -13.21 5.80
CA PRO A 106 -8.83 -14.26 6.14
C PRO A 106 -9.62 -14.00 7.43
N CYS A 107 -9.00 -13.30 8.39
CA CYS A 107 -9.59 -13.01 9.70
C CYS A 107 -10.16 -11.59 9.80
N GLY A 108 -10.36 -10.91 8.66
CA GLY A 108 -10.80 -9.53 8.62
C GLY A 108 -9.65 -8.53 8.80
N ASP A 109 -9.94 -7.29 8.45
CA ASP A 109 -8.98 -6.20 8.37
C ASP A 109 -9.63 -4.85 8.71
N SER A 110 -8.82 -3.82 8.91
CA SER A 110 -9.29 -2.50 9.34
C SER A 110 -10.21 -1.80 8.34
N THR A 111 -10.44 -2.38 7.15
CA THR A 111 -11.33 -1.83 6.11
C THR A 111 -12.55 -2.69 5.82
N SER A 112 -12.56 -3.96 6.24
CA SER A 112 -13.66 -4.90 6.00
C SER A 112 -14.56 -5.09 7.22
N ASP A 113 -14.01 -4.92 8.42
CA ASP A 113 -14.72 -5.25 9.65
C ASP A 113 -15.39 -4.02 10.24
N ILE A 114 -16.71 -4.12 10.45
CA ILE A 114 -17.49 -3.12 11.18
C ILE A 114 -17.82 -3.77 12.52
N LEU A 115 -17.40 -3.15 13.63
CA LEU A 115 -17.89 -3.51 14.95
C LEU A 115 -19.40 -3.22 14.97
N ALA A 116 -20.21 -4.28 15.03
CA ALA A 116 -21.66 -4.19 15.20
C ALA A 116 -22.03 -3.92 16.66
#